data_AF-A0A967XWQ3-F1
#
_entry.id   AF-A0A967XWQ3-F1
#
_cell.length_a   1.000
_cell.length_b   1.000
_cell.length_c   1.000
_cell.angle_alpha   90.00
_cell.angle_beta   90.00
_cell.angle_gamma   90.00
#
_symmetry.space_group_name_H-M   'P 1'
#
loop_
_entity.id
_entity.type
_entity.pdbx_description
1 polymer ?
#
loop_
_entity_poly.entity_id
_entity_poly.type
_entity_poly.pdbx_seq_one_letter_code
_entity_poly.pdbx_strand_id
1 'polypeptide(L)'
;GLMVPIVWGAVSYEGTLIQLLKIKFDLLLQCVPAFYLGVHSRTLSAKTVMAGLVTGLAVTLGLSLAGWLGLAEQNVHKLWGFHSGVVGLAANLLVCLAGTARSSKA
;
A
#
# COMPACT_ATOMS: atom_id res chain seq x y z
N GLY A 1 35.36 22.54 -2.80
CA GLY A 1 35.50 21.26 -3.54
C GLY A 1 34.81 20.11 -2.83
N LEU A 2 35.21 19.79 -1.59
CA LEU A 2 34.79 18.58 -0.87
C LEU A 2 33.35 18.59 -0.31
N MET A 3 32.76 19.77 -0.06
CA MET A 3 31.38 19.85 0.47
C MET A 3 30.32 19.34 -0.53
N VAL A 4 30.54 19.50 -1.83
CA VAL A 4 29.57 19.14 -2.87
C VAL A 4 29.30 17.62 -2.90
N PRO A 5 30.33 16.73 -2.97
CA PRO A 5 30.07 15.29 -2.96
C PRO A 5 29.53 14.79 -1.61
N ILE A 6 29.91 15.42 -0.49
CA ILE A 6 29.40 15.05 0.85
C ILE A 6 27.92 15.41 0.99
N VAL A 7 27.53 16.61 0.57
CA VAL A 7 26.12 17.05 0.60
C VAL A 7 25.28 16.22 -0.37
N TRP A 8 25.82 15.88 -1.55
CA TRP A 8 25.16 15.00 -2.50
C TRP A 8 24.95 13.59 -1.93
N GLY A 9 25.95 13.02 -1.26
CA GLY A 9 25.85 11.73 -0.57
C GLY A 9 24.86 11.76 0.60
N ALA A 10 24.83 12.84 1.37
CA ALA A 10 23.88 13.04 2.47
C ALA A 10 22.43 13.22 1.99
N VAL A 11 22.22 13.92 0.86
CA VAL A 11 20.91 14.04 0.21
C VAL A 11 20.44 12.71 -0.39
N SER A 12 21.37 11.89 -0.89
CA SER A 12 21.07 10.57 -1.44
C SER A 12 20.84 9.50 -0.36
N TYR A 13 21.22 9.78 0.89
CA TYR A 13 20.91 8.95 2.04
C TYR A 13 19.48 9.26 2.48
N GLU A 14 18.49 8.64 1.82
CA GLU A 14 17.13 8.58 2.32
C GLU A 14 17.17 7.88 3.69
N GLY A 15 17.29 8.68 4.75
CA GLY A 15 17.52 8.19 6.10
C GLY A 15 16.46 7.16 6.49
N THR A 16 16.90 6.09 7.14
CA THR A 16 16.08 4.94 7.57
C THR A 16 14.75 5.35 8.22
N LEU A 17 14.71 6.50 8.90
CA LEU A 17 13.49 7.08 9.50
C LEU A 17 12.42 7.45 8.47
N ILE A 18 12.78 8.06 7.34
CA ILE A 18 11.83 8.45 6.29
C ILE A 18 11.22 7.20 5.65
N GLN A 19 12.03 6.17 5.45
CA GLN A 19 11.56 4.89 4.91
C GLN A 19 10.60 4.16 5.87
N LEU A 20 10.93 4.10 7.17
CA LEU A 20 10.03 3.55 8.19
C LEU A 20 8.72 4.34 8.28
N LEU A 21 8.79 5.66 8.19
CA LEU A 21 7.63 6.53 8.16
C LEU A 21 6.76 6.26 6.94
N LYS A 22 7.35 6.07 5.76
CA LYS A 22 6.64 5.72 4.52
C LYS A 22 5.88 4.40 4.64
N ILE A 23 6.53 3.35 5.17
CA ILE A 23 5.88 2.05 5.41
C ILE A 23 4.73 2.18 6.42
N LYS A 24 4.92 2.96 7.48
CA LYS A 24 3.87 3.22 8.47
C LYS A 24 2.67 3.96 7.86
N PHE A 25 2.91 4.97 7.01
CA PHE A 25 1.85 5.67 6.30
C PHE A 25 1.09 4.76 5.33
N ASP A 26 1.77 3.88 4.60
CA ASP A 26 1.14 2.90 3.71
C ASP A 26 0.23 1.92 4.48
N LEU A 27 0.68 1.45 5.65
CA LEU A 27 -0.12 0.61 6.54
C LEU A 27 -1.36 1.35 7.06
N LEU A 28 -1.22 2.62 7.45
CA LEU A 28 -2.35 3.45 7.85
C LEU A 28 -3.34 3.67 6.70
N LEU A 29 -2.82 3.91 5.48
CA LEU A 29 -3.65 4.10 4.29
C LEU A 29 -4.49 2.86 3.97
N GLN A 30 -3.97 1.64 4.15
CA GLN A 30 -4.73 0.41 3.95
C GLN A 30 -5.92 0.26 4.90
N CYS A 31 -5.92 0.92 6.05
CA CYS A 31 -7.07 0.93 6.94
C CYS A 31 -8.19 1.91 6.49
N VAL A 32 -7.88 2.90 5.65
CA VAL A 32 -8.84 3.92 5.18
C VAL A 32 -10.11 3.32 4.55
N PRO A 33 -10.04 2.41 3.56
CA PRO A 33 -11.25 1.80 2.97
C PRO A 33 -12.08 1.04 4.01
N ALA A 34 -11.45 0.38 4.98
CA ALA A 34 -12.16 -0.30 6.06
C ALA A 34 -12.90 0.68 6.97
N PHE A 35 -12.27 1.79 7.36
CA PHE A 35 -12.91 2.85 8.15
C PHE A 35 -14.04 3.52 7.39
N TYR A 36 -13.79 3.92 6.14
CA TYR A 36 -14.78 4.60 5.30
C TYR A 36 -16.01 3.73 5.05
N LEU A 37 -15.80 2.48 4.63
CA LEU A 37 -16.89 1.56 4.37
C LEU A 37 -17.56 1.09 5.67
N GLY A 38 -16.83 0.94 6.77
CA GLY A 38 -17.41 0.57 8.07
C GLY A 38 -18.31 1.66 8.66
N VAL A 39 -18.00 2.93 8.44
CA VAL A 39 -18.86 4.06 8.84
C VAL A 39 -20.07 4.20 7.90
N HIS A 40 -19.88 3.98 6.60
CA HIS A 40 -20.93 4.23 5.60
C HIS A 40 -21.84 3.01 5.31
N SER A 41 -21.35 1.79 5.54
CA SER A 41 -22.08 0.55 5.24
C SER A 41 -22.42 -0.23 6.50
N ARG A 42 -23.72 -0.38 6.78
CA ARG A 42 -24.24 -1.12 7.94
C ARG A 42 -24.06 -2.65 7.85
N THR A 43 -23.70 -3.17 6.68
CA THR A 43 -23.59 -4.63 6.39
C THR A 43 -22.14 -5.13 6.36
N LEU A 44 -21.17 -4.30 6.75
CA LEU A 44 -19.77 -4.63 6.52
C LEU A 44 -19.25 -5.62 7.58
N SER A 45 -19.11 -6.88 7.18
CA SER A 45 -18.58 -7.92 8.07
C SER A 45 -17.09 -7.74 8.33
N ALA A 46 -16.66 -7.92 9.59
CA ALA A 46 -15.25 -7.91 9.97
C ALA A 46 -14.40 -8.90 9.16
N LYS A 47 -14.98 -10.04 8.74
CA LYS A 47 -14.29 -11.01 7.87
C LYS A 47 -13.94 -10.43 6.51
N THR A 48 -14.85 -9.65 5.92
CA THR A 48 -14.63 -8.96 4.64
C THR A 48 -13.52 -7.92 4.75
N VAL A 49 -13.50 -7.15 5.84
CA VAL A 49 -12.43 -6.18 6.13
C VAL A 49 -11.09 -6.87 6.21
N MET A 50 -11.00 -7.94 7.01
CA MET A 50 -9.74 -8.67 7.17
C MET A 50 -9.24 -9.25 5.85
N ALA A 51 -10.14 -9.81 5.03
CA ALA A 51 -9.79 -10.31 3.71
C ALA A 51 -9.26 -9.19 2.79
N GLY A 52 -9.92 -8.02 2.77
CA GLY A 52 -9.44 -6.86 2.02
C GLY A 52 -8.08 -6.36 2.50
N LEU A 53 -7.88 -6.28 3.81
CA LEU A 53 -6.64 -5.80 4.39
C LEU A 53 -5.48 -6.75 4.08
N VAL A 54 -5.67 -8.06 4.25
CA VAL A 54 -4.67 -9.09 3.94
C VAL A 54 -4.31 -9.10 2.46
N THR A 55 -5.32 -9.01 1.58
CA THR A 55 -5.09 -8.99 0.12
C THR A 55 -4.33 -7.74 -0.31
N GLY A 56 -4.73 -6.55 0.15
CA GLY A 56 -4.02 -5.30 -0.16
C GLY A 56 -2.59 -5.28 0.37
N LEU A 57 -2.38 -5.75 1.60
CA LEU A 57 -1.05 -5.85 2.21
C LEU A 57 -0.16 -6.84 1.44
N ALA A 58 -0.70 -8.01 1.08
CA ALA A 58 0.03 -9.00 0.30
C ALA A 58 0.42 -8.47 -1.09
N VAL A 59 -0.46 -7.71 -1.75
CA VAL A 59 -0.16 -7.07 -3.04
C VAL A 59 0.91 -6.01 -2.89
N THR A 60 0.81 -5.11 -1.90
CA THR A 60 1.82 -4.06 -1.67
C THR A 60 3.19 -4.66 -1.32
N LEU A 61 3.23 -5.63 -0.41
CA LEU A 61 4.48 -6.28 -0.03
C LEU A 61 5.04 -7.12 -1.18
N GLY A 62 4.19 -7.85 -1.91
CA GLY A 62 4.59 -8.64 -3.07
C GLY A 62 5.21 -7.77 -4.17
N LEU A 63 4.62 -6.61 -4.46
CA LEU A 63 5.19 -5.65 -5.41
C LEU A 63 6.52 -5.07 -4.93
N SER A 64 6.60 -4.68 -3.66
CA SER A 64 7.84 -4.14 -3.08
C SER A 64 8.97 -5.19 -3.06
N LEU A 65 8.65 -6.45 -2.74
CA LEU A 65 9.59 -7.57 -2.78
C LEU A 65 10.02 -7.89 -4.21
N ALA A 66 9.09 -7.92 -5.17
CA ALA A 66 9.39 -8.16 -6.58
C ALA A 66 10.29 -7.07 -7.18
N GLY A 67 10.08 -5.80 -6.78
CA GLY A 67 10.96 -4.69 -7.13
C GLY A 67 12.36 -4.84 -6.52
N TRP A 68 12.48 -5.30 -5.27
CA TRP A 68 13.77 -5.50 -4.62
C TRP A 68 14.56 -6.69 -5.20
N LEU A 69 13.86 -7.77 -5.58
CA LEU A 69 14.44 -8.98 -6.15
C LEU A 69 14.86 -8.83 -7.63
N GLY A 70 14.49 -7.73 -8.31
CA GLY A 70 14.83 -7.50 -9.72
C GLY A 70 14.08 -8.41 -10.71
N LEU A 71 13.10 -9.17 -10.23
CA LEU A 71 12.21 -10.02 -11.04
C LEU A 71 11.07 -9.20 -11.68
N ALA A 72 10.93 -7.95 -11.27
CA ALA A 72 10.10 -6.94 -11.91
C ALA A 72 11.03 -5.82 -12.40
N GLU A 73 10.86 -5.43 -13.67
CA GLU A 73 11.52 -4.27 -14.31
C GLU A 73 11.74 -3.12 -13.31
N GLN A 74 12.90 -2.46 -13.36
CA GLN A 74 13.23 -1.30 -12.51
C GLN A 74 12.25 -0.12 -12.70
N ASN A 75 11.31 -0.25 -13.63
CA ASN A 75 10.16 0.61 -13.85
C ASN A 75 8.88 0.17 -13.12
N VAL A 76 8.89 -0.86 -12.27
CA VAL A 76 7.73 -1.34 -11.47
C VAL A 76 7.67 -0.69 -10.08
N HIS A 77 8.61 0.20 -9.74
CA HIS A 77 8.33 1.22 -8.70
C HIS A 77 7.25 2.23 -9.16
N LYS A 78 6.86 2.14 -10.44
CA LYS A 78 5.77 2.85 -11.11
C LYS A 78 5.03 1.87 -12.03
N LEU A 79 4.10 1.05 -11.53
CA LEU A 79 2.97 0.68 -12.41
C LEU A 79 2.26 1.99 -12.76
N TRP A 80 2.54 2.54 -13.95
CA TRP A 80 1.98 3.82 -14.44
C TRP A 80 2.15 5.05 -13.54
N GLY A 81 3.21 5.14 -12.74
CA GLY A 81 3.39 6.32 -11.88
C GLY A 81 2.89 6.17 -10.45
N PHE A 82 2.23 5.05 -10.11
CA PHE A 82 1.62 4.84 -8.80
C PHE A 82 2.52 4.08 -7.82
N HIS A 83 2.47 4.50 -6.55
CA HIS A 83 3.15 3.85 -5.43
C HIS A 83 2.59 2.44 -5.21
N SER A 84 3.44 1.47 -4.84
CA SER A 84 3.02 0.08 -4.56
C SER A 84 1.94 0.01 -3.46
N GLY A 85 1.98 0.95 -2.51
CA GLY A 85 0.93 1.16 -1.52
C GLY A 85 -0.45 1.45 -2.12
N VAL A 86 -0.53 2.30 -3.16
CA VAL A 86 -1.80 2.67 -3.81
C VAL A 86 -2.40 1.50 -4.58
N VAL A 87 -1.57 0.68 -5.23
CA VAL A 87 -2.04 -0.51 -5.95
C VAL A 87 -2.64 -1.52 -4.98
N GLY A 88 -1.96 -1.80 -3.86
CA GLY A 88 -2.52 -2.68 -2.83
C GLY A 88 -3.75 -2.09 -2.14
N LEU A 89 -3.81 -0.76 -1.97
CA LEU A 89 -4.99 -0.08 -1.45
C LEU A 89 -6.21 -0.27 -2.37
N ALA A 90 -6.01 -0.15 -3.69
CA ALA A 90 -7.06 -0.40 -4.66
C ALA A 90 -7.56 -1.86 -4.60
N ALA A 91 -6.65 -2.82 -4.47
CA ALA A 91 -7.00 -4.23 -4.29
C ALA A 91 -7.82 -4.47 -3.00
N ASN A 92 -7.42 -3.87 -1.88
CA ASN A 92 -8.16 -3.94 -0.62
C ASN A 92 -9.59 -3.39 -0.78
N LEU A 93 -9.72 -2.19 -1.36
CA LEU A 93 -11.00 -1.55 -1.60
C LEU A 93 -11.91 -2.43 -2.47
N LEU A 94 -11.38 -3.00 -3.56
CA LEU A 94 -12.14 -3.90 -4.44
C LEU A 94 -12.68 -5.13 -3.70
N VAL A 95 -11.86 -5.75 -2.85
CA VAL A 95 -12.27 -6.91 -2.04
C VAL A 95 -13.34 -6.50 -1.02
N CYS A 96 -13.18 -5.35 -0.36
CA CYS A 96 -14.17 -4.83 0.59
C CYS A 96 -15.51 -4.50 -0.09
N LEU A 97 -15.48 -3.89 -1.27
CA LEU A 97 -16.68 -3.59 -2.07
C LEU A 97 -17.37 -4.88 -2.53
N ALA A 98 -16.61 -5.85 -3.03
CA ALA A 98 -17.15 -7.14 -3.47
C ALA A 98 -17.81 -7.91 -2.31
N GLY A 99 -17.19 -7.93 -1.13
CA GLY A 99 -17.76 -8.58 0.04
C GLY A 99 -19.00 -7.84 0.59
N THR A 100 -19.00 -6.51 0.55
CA THR A 100 -20.17 -5.70 0.93
C THR A 100 -21.35 -5.92 -0.02
N ALA A 101 -21.10 -5.93 -1.33
CA ALA A 101 -22.11 -6.21 -2.33
C ALA A 101 -22.72 -7.62 -2.19
N ARG A 102 -21.91 -8.62 -1.83
CA ARG A 102 -22.39 -9.98 -1.54
C ARG A 102 -23.22 -10.05 -0.26
N SER A 103 -22.77 -9.37 0.81
CA SER A 103 -23.49 -9.33 2.10
C SER A 103 -24.82 -8.58 2.03
N SER A 104 -24.98 -7.63 1.11
CA SER A 104 -26.24 -6.91 0.89
C SER A 104 -27.28 -7.71 0.10
N LYS A 105 -26.87 -8.77 -0.61
CA LYS A 105 -27.76 -9.61 -1.43
C LYS A 105 -28.21 -10.89 -0.73
N ALA A 106 -27.58 -11.23 0.40
CA ALA A 106 -27.96 -12.33 1.28
C ALA A 106 -28.98 -11.84 2.32
#